data_AF-A0A3M1WBF4-F1
#
_entry.id   AF-A0A3M1WBF4-F1
#
_cell.length_a   1.000
_cell.length_b   1.000
_cell.length_c   1.000
_cell.angle_alpha   90.00
_cell.angle_beta   90.00
_cell.angle_gamma   90.00
#
_symmetry.space_group_name_H-M   'P 1'
#
loop_
_entity.id
_entity.type
_entity.pdbx_description
1 polymer ?
#
loop_
_entity_poly.entity_id
_entity_poly.type
_entity_poly.pdbx_seq_one_letter_code
_entity_poly.pdbx_strand_id
1 'polypeptide(L)'
;MDLFHQFQDIYFDIVQLAELITRIPDTCRCGDAEAHLDGQCACVEEEQQPPSQARGEECLRLLRQVEERLRWMEDDLEHVRLNQSMMQHEPEVMQKIEMVWGEVHYLHALLNRIEQSIEGFRLTCDDEQLRRLQGAARELKRCAEQLNAVL
;
A
#
# COMPACT_ATOMS: atom_id res chain seq x y z
N MET A 1 -13.20 -7.70 -16.76
CA MET A 1 -13.64 -7.44 -15.38
C MET A 1 -14.13 -6.00 -15.32
N ASP A 2 -15.02 -5.66 -14.41
CA ASP A 2 -15.51 -4.30 -14.24
C ASP A 2 -14.51 -3.49 -13.38
N LEU A 3 -14.16 -2.27 -13.82
CA LEU A 3 -13.21 -1.38 -13.15
C LEU A 3 -13.57 -1.19 -11.67
N PHE A 4 -14.86 -1.04 -11.37
CA PHE A 4 -15.34 -0.88 -10.00
C PHE A 4 -14.95 -2.07 -9.09
N HIS A 5 -15.03 -3.30 -9.60
CA HIS A 5 -14.65 -4.48 -8.82
C HIS A 5 -13.13 -4.56 -8.61
N GLN A 6 -12.33 -4.17 -9.61
CA GLN A 6 -10.87 -4.08 -9.46
C GLN A 6 -10.49 -3.03 -8.39
N PHE A 7 -11.18 -1.90 -8.34
CA PHE A 7 -10.97 -0.89 -7.31
C PHE A 7 -11.28 -1.40 -5.91
N GLN A 8 -12.38 -2.12 -5.72
CA GLN A 8 -12.72 -2.71 -4.42
C GLN A 8 -11.65 -3.70 -3.97
N ASP A 9 -11.19 -4.54 -4.90
CA ASP A 9 -10.10 -5.49 -4.67
C ASP A 9 -8.79 -4.80 -4.23
N ILE A 10 -8.43 -3.70 -4.91
CA ILE A 10 -7.26 -2.88 -4.56
C ILE A 10 -7.44 -2.20 -3.20
N TYR A 11 -8.63 -1.65 -2.93
CA TYR A 11 -8.96 -1.02 -1.67
C TYR A 11 -8.78 -2.00 -0.50
N PHE A 12 -9.33 -3.21 -0.59
CA PHE A 12 -9.21 -4.20 0.47
C PHE A 12 -7.76 -4.63 0.70
N ASP A 13 -6.99 -4.84 -0.38
CA ASP A 13 -5.57 -5.20 -0.25
C ASP A 13 -4.76 -4.07 0.40
N ILE A 14 -5.03 -2.81 0.04
CA ILE A 14 -4.36 -1.64 0.64
C ILE A 14 -4.70 -1.53 2.13
N VAL A 15 -5.98 -1.66 2.49
CA VAL A 15 -6.40 -1.60 3.91
C VAL A 15 -5.73 -2.72 4.70
N GLN A 16 -5.70 -3.94 4.16
CA GLN A 16 -5.03 -5.08 4.79
C GLN A 16 -3.53 -4.83 4.96
N LEU A 17 -2.85 -4.33 3.93
CA LEU A 17 -1.42 -3.99 3.98
C LEU A 17 -1.14 -2.92 5.04
N ALA A 18 -1.93 -1.84 5.05
CA ALA A 18 -1.81 -0.79 6.04
C ALA A 18 -2.01 -1.31 7.46
N GLU A 19 -3.02 -2.16 7.69
CA GLU A 19 -3.25 -2.78 9.00
C GLU A 19 -2.10 -3.66 9.46
N LEU A 20 -1.51 -4.46 8.57
CA LEU A 20 -0.35 -5.29 8.91
C LEU A 20 0.86 -4.44 9.28
N ILE A 21 1.14 -3.40 8.50
CA ILE A 21 2.26 -2.49 8.78
C ILE A 21 2.05 -1.75 10.10
N THR A 22 0.82 -1.33 10.40
CA THR A 22 0.53 -0.58 11.65
C THR A 22 0.68 -1.45 12.90
N ARG A 23 0.68 -2.79 12.75
CA ARG A 23 0.96 -3.73 13.84
C ARG A 23 2.46 -3.95 14.06
N ILE A 24 3.32 -3.43 13.21
CA ILE A 24 4.77 -3.42 13.44
C ILE A 24 5.05 -2.31 14.46
N PRO A 25 5.74 -2.61 15.58
CA PRO A 25 6.13 -1.60 16.55
C PRO A 25 6.92 -0.45 15.91
N ASP A 26 6.83 0.74 16.49
CA ASP A 26 7.55 1.93 16.01
C ASP A 26 9.02 1.98 16.49
N THR A 27 9.43 1.01 17.30
CA THR A 27 10.78 0.89 17.87
C THR A 27 11.25 -0.58 17.92
N CYS A 28 12.53 -0.84 17.62
CA CYS A 28 13.20 -2.12 17.91
C CYS A 28 14.45 -1.87 18.76
N ARG A 29 14.56 -2.62 19.87
CA ARG A 29 15.79 -2.69 20.68
C ARG A 29 16.58 -3.98 20.46
N CYS A 30 16.05 -4.80 19.56
CA CYS A 30 16.44 -6.17 19.30
C CYS A 30 17.70 -6.32 18.44
N GLY A 31 17.97 -5.36 17.55
CA GLY A 31 19.03 -5.45 16.56
C GLY A 31 18.78 -6.50 15.46
N ASP A 32 17.61 -7.15 15.47
CA ASP A 32 17.22 -8.19 14.51
C ASP A 32 16.00 -7.70 13.71
N ALA A 33 16.30 -7.07 12.57
CA ALA A 33 15.29 -6.48 11.71
C ALA A 33 14.38 -7.54 11.07
N GLU A 34 14.90 -8.71 10.72
CA GLU A 34 14.12 -9.80 10.12
C GLU A 34 13.12 -10.36 11.13
N ALA A 35 13.58 -10.70 12.34
CA ALA A 35 12.69 -11.17 13.40
C ALA A 35 11.61 -10.13 13.73
N HIS A 36 11.92 -8.84 13.62
CA HIS A 36 10.96 -7.77 13.88
C HIS A 36 9.89 -7.66 12.78
N LEU A 37 10.28 -7.71 11.50
CA LEU A 37 9.35 -7.72 10.38
C LEU A 37 8.46 -8.96 10.39
N ASP A 38 9.00 -10.12 10.79
CA ASP A 38 8.25 -11.37 10.89
C ASP A 38 7.37 -11.46 12.15
N GLY A 39 7.45 -10.48 13.05
CA GLY A 39 6.70 -10.47 14.31
C GLY A 39 7.16 -11.54 15.32
N GLN A 40 8.40 -12.03 15.16
CA GLN A 40 9.05 -13.01 16.03
C GLN A 40 10.01 -12.37 17.05
N CYS A 41 10.20 -11.06 16.94
CA CYS A 41 11.07 -10.31 17.82
C CYS A 41 10.49 -10.20 19.23
N ALA A 42 11.35 -10.32 20.25
CA ALA A 42 10.97 -10.12 21.65
C ALA A 42 10.34 -8.74 21.93
N CYS A 43 10.70 -7.70 21.14
CA CYS A 43 10.06 -6.38 21.21
C CYS A 43 8.59 -6.38 20.76
N VAL A 44 8.18 -7.40 20.00
CA VAL A 44 6.80 -7.60 19.52
C VAL A 44 6.00 -8.47 20.50
N GLU A 45 6.66 -9.40 21.21
CA GLU A 45 6.01 -10.28 22.20
C GLU A 45 5.56 -9.56 23.49
N GLU A 46 6.23 -8.46 23.88
CA GLU A 46 5.83 -7.66 25.05
C GLU A 46 4.48 -6.93 24.85
N GLU A 47 4.05 -6.70 23.60
CA GLU A 47 2.76 -6.08 23.23
C GLU A 47 1.67 -7.13 22.91
N GLN A 48 1.39 -8.06 23.83
CA GLN A 48 0.14 -8.84 24.00
C GLN A 48 -0.71 -9.25 22.75
N GLN A 49 -0.12 -9.52 21.58
CA GLN A 49 -0.84 -10.11 20.45
C GLN A 49 -0.20 -11.44 20.05
N PRO A 50 -1.01 -12.47 19.73
CA PRO A 50 -0.49 -13.80 19.43
C PRO A 50 0.50 -13.72 18.25
N PRO A 51 1.65 -14.43 18.35
CA PRO A 51 2.64 -14.47 17.28
C PRO A 51 2.02 -15.15 16.07
N SER A 52 1.72 -14.39 15.02
CA SER A 52 1.40 -14.97 13.72
C SER A 52 2.71 -15.06 12.95
N GLN A 53 3.24 -16.27 12.81
CA GLN A 53 4.61 -16.58 12.36
C GLN A 53 4.95 -16.18 10.89
N ALA A 54 4.21 -15.29 10.25
CA ALA A 54 4.36 -14.98 8.82
C ALA A 54 4.15 -13.49 8.44
N ARG A 55 4.28 -12.54 9.39
CA ARG A 55 3.86 -11.14 9.14
C ARG A 55 4.69 -10.41 8.08
N GLY A 56 6.00 -10.63 8.03
CA GLY A 56 6.92 -9.92 7.13
C GLY A 56 6.77 -10.39 5.69
N GLU A 57 6.80 -11.70 5.48
CA GLU A 57 6.51 -12.31 4.18
C GLU A 57 5.10 -11.97 3.69
N GLU A 58 4.11 -11.91 4.58
CA GLU A 58 2.75 -11.52 4.22
C GLU A 58 2.65 -10.04 3.79
N CYS A 59 3.35 -9.13 4.47
CA CYS A 59 3.44 -7.72 4.06
C CYS A 59 4.06 -7.58 2.66
N LEU A 60 5.20 -8.24 2.41
CA LEU A 60 5.89 -8.19 1.11
C LEU A 60 5.08 -8.86 -0.01
N ARG A 61 4.32 -9.91 0.33
CA ARG A 61 3.39 -10.54 -0.62
C ARG A 61 2.25 -9.59 -0.99
N LEU A 62 1.62 -8.95 0.00
CA LEU A 62 0.53 -8.00 -0.23
C LEU A 62 1.00 -6.74 -0.95
N LEU A 63 2.19 -6.22 -0.64
CA LEU A 63 2.78 -5.08 -1.35
C LEU A 63 2.90 -5.38 -2.85
N ARG A 64 3.52 -6.52 -3.22
CA ARG A 64 3.64 -6.93 -4.61
C ARG A 64 2.29 -7.16 -5.30
N GLN A 65 1.32 -7.71 -4.57
CA GLN A 65 -0.04 -7.91 -5.07
C GLN A 65 -0.74 -6.58 -5.38
N VAL A 66 -0.64 -5.59 -4.49
CA VAL A 66 -1.20 -4.25 -4.70
C VAL A 66 -0.53 -3.58 -5.89
N GLU A 67 0.80 -3.62 -5.97
CA GLU A 67 1.56 -3.03 -7.08
C GLU A 67 1.16 -3.60 -8.43
N GLU A 68 1.02 -4.93 -8.51
CA GLU A 68 0.56 -5.60 -9.71
C GLU A 68 -0.84 -5.10 -10.09
N ARG A 69 -1.80 -5.13 -9.16
CA ARG A 69 -3.18 -4.70 -9.42
C ARG A 69 -3.28 -3.23 -9.82
N LEU A 70 -2.51 -2.33 -9.20
CA LEU A 70 -2.47 -0.93 -9.58
C LEU A 70 -1.94 -0.76 -11.01
N ARG A 71 -0.93 -1.54 -11.41
CA ARG A 71 -0.41 -1.51 -12.79
C ARG A 71 -1.46 -1.92 -13.82
N TRP A 72 -2.20 -3.00 -13.55
CA TRP A 72 -3.32 -3.40 -14.40
C TRP A 72 -4.39 -2.29 -14.52
N MET A 73 -4.62 -1.57 -13.42
CA MET A 73 -5.57 -0.47 -13.39
C MET A 73 -5.07 0.77 -14.15
N GLU A 74 -3.78 1.09 -14.09
CA GLU A 74 -3.18 2.13 -14.94
C GLU A 74 -3.34 1.80 -16.42
N ASP A 75 -3.06 0.55 -16.81
CA ASP A 75 -3.24 0.09 -18.18
C ASP A 75 -4.71 0.22 -18.61
N ASP A 76 -5.67 -0.24 -17.79
CA ASP A 76 -7.10 -0.15 -18.09
C ASP A 76 -7.57 1.32 -18.21
N LEU A 77 -7.12 2.20 -17.29
CA LEU A 77 -7.40 3.63 -17.34
C LEU A 77 -6.80 4.28 -18.61
N GLU A 78 -5.62 3.85 -19.05
CA GLU A 78 -5.00 4.35 -20.29
C GLU A 78 -5.85 4.01 -21.51
N HIS A 79 -6.31 2.77 -21.59
CA HIS A 79 -7.19 2.32 -22.65
C HIS A 79 -8.50 3.11 -22.66
N VAL A 80 -9.11 3.36 -21.48
CA VAL A 80 -10.31 4.19 -21.37
C VAL A 80 -10.03 5.61 -21.86
N ARG A 81 -8.93 6.25 -21.42
CA ARG A 81 -8.58 7.61 -21.81
C ARG A 81 -8.39 7.76 -23.32
N LEU A 82 -7.67 6.82 -23.95
CA LEU A 82 -7.41 6.83 -25.39
C LEU A 82 -8.72 6.70 -26.17
N ASN A 83 -9.59 5.77 -25.77
CA ASN A 83 -10.88 5.54 -26.41
C ASN A 83 -11.85 6.71 -26.22
N GLN A 84 -11.85 7.36 -25.05
CA GLN A 84 -12.72 8.52 -24.78
C GLN A 84 -12.29 9.78 -25.52
N SER A 85 -10.97 9.99 -25.73
CA SER A 85 -10.49 11.14 -26.52
C SER A 85 -11.00 11.11 -27.97
N MET A 86 -11.36 9.93 -28.47
CA MET A 86 -11.92 9.74 -29.82
C MET A 86 -13.43 10.00 -29.90
N MET A 87 -14.15 10.05 -28.76
CA MET A 87 -15.62 10.03 -28.73
C MET A 87 -16.30 11.34 -28.28
N GLN A 88 -15.57 12.46 -28.17
CA GLN A 88 -16.13 13.78 -27.80
C GLN A 88 -17.02 13.74 -26.55
N HIS A 89 -16.51 13.19 -25.45
CA HIS A 89 -17.28 12.93 -24.24
C HIS A 89 -17.38 14.09 -23.24
N GLU A 90 -18.32 13.93 -22.31
CA GLU A 90 -18.66 14.86 -21.23
C GLU A 90 -17.43 15.19 -20.36
N PRO A 91 -17.12 16.49 -20.13
CA PRO A 91 -15.97 16.94 -19.35
C PRO A 91 -15.88 16.33 -17.95
N GLU A 92 -17.02 16.01 -17.35
CA GLU A 92 -17.11 15.43 -15.99
C GLU A 92 -16.50 14.03 -15.92
N VAL A 93 -16.62 13.23 -16.98
CA VAL A 93 -16.04 11.87 -17.02
C VAL A 93 -14.52 11.94 -17.14
N MET A 94 -14.01 12.83 -17.98
CA MET A 94 -12.57 13.07 -18.12
C MET A 94 -11.95 13.56 -16.82
N GLN A 95 -12.63 14.48 -16.12
CA GLN A 95 -12.18 14.96 -14.81
C GLN A 95 -12.08 13.82 -13.79
N LYS A 96 -13.08 12.93 -13.74
CA LYS A 96 -13.05 11.77 -12.84
C LYS A 96 -11.90 10.81 -13.17
N ILE A 97 -11.66 10.54 -14.45
CA ILE A 97 -10.54 9.70 -14.89
C ILE A 97 -9.20 10.31 -14.48
N GLU A 98 -9.01 11.61 -14.68
CA GLU A 98 -7.78 12.30 -14.26
C GLU A 98 -7.58 12.28 -12.74
N MET A 99 -8.65 12.44 -11.95
CA MET A 99 -8.59 12.32 -10.50
C MET A 99 -8.15 10.92 -10.06
N VAL A 100 -8.82 9.89 -10.59
CA VAL A 100 -8.48 8.49 -10.30
C VAL A 100 -7.03 8.21 -10.69
N TRP A 101 -6.59 8.66 -11.86
CA TRP A 101 -5.21 8.51 -12.32
C TRP A 101 -4.20 9.13 -11.35
N GLY A 102 -4.47 10.35 -10.87
CA GLY A 102 -3.62 11.04 -9.90
C GLY A 102 -3.47 10.24 -8.60
N GLU A 103 -4.57 9.65 -8.10
CA GLU A 103 -4.55 8.80 -6.92
C GLU A 103 -3.77 7.51 -7.14
N VAL A 104 -3.90 6.85 -8.31
CA VAL A 104 -3.15 5.63 -8.63
C VAL A 104 -1.64 5.88 -8.65
N HIS A 105 -1.20 6.96 -9.30
CA HIS A 105 0.21 7.34 -9.29
C HIS A 105 0.73 7.67 -7.89
N TYR A 106 -0.10 8.32 -7.06
CA TYR A 106 0.27 8.60 -5.67
C TYR A 106 0.37 7.31 -4.85
N LEU A 107 -0.52 6.33 -5.06
CA LEU A 107 -0.42 5.00 -4.44
C LEU A 107 0.87 4.28 -4.82
N HIS A 108 1.27 4.29 -6.10
CA HIS A 108 2.56 3.74 -6.51
C HIS A 108 3.75 4.41 -5.80
N ALA A 109 3.73 5.73 -5.64
CA ALA A 109 4.77 6.44 -4.90
C ALA A 109 4.80 6.03 -3.41
N LEU A 110 3.64 5.77 -2.80
CA LEU A 110 3.55 5.30 -1.42
C LEU A 110 4.06 3.87 -1.25
N LEU A 111 3.73 2.96 -2.15
CA LEU A 111 4.21 1.57 -2.11
C LEU A 111 5.73 1.50 -2.24
N ASN A 112 6.31 2.26 -3.18
CA ASN A 112 7.77 2.40 -3.31
C ASN A 112 8.43 2.90 -2.01
N ARG A 113 7.81 3.86 -1.30
CA ARG A 113 8.34 4.34 -0.01
C ARG A 113 8.27 3.28 1.08
N ILE A 114 7.20 2.48 1.10
CA ILE A 114 7.04 1.35 2.03
C ILE A 114 8.15 0.34 1.77
N GLU A 115 8.36 -0.06 0.52
CA GLU A 115 9.41 -1.00 0.13
C GLU A 115 10.80 -0.49 0.55
N GLN A 116 11.14 0.76 0.21
CA GLN A 116 12.41 1.39 0.60
C GLN A 116 12.60 1.46 2.12
N SER A 117 11.53 1.69 2.88
CA SER A 117 11.61 1.73 4.35
C SER A 117 11.81 0.34 4.93
N ILE A 118 11.18 -0.70 4.35
CA ILE A 118 11.41 -2.11 4.72
C ILE A 118 12.86 -2.49 4.44
N GLU A 119 13.37 -2.23 3.24
CA GLU A 119 14.76 -2.51 2.87
C GLU A 119 15.76 -1.74 3.75
N GLY A 120 15.51 -0.44 3.96
CA GLY A 120 16.32 0.39 4.84
C GLY A 120 16.36 -0.14 6.27
N PHE A 121 15.21 -0.59 6.80
CA PHE A 121 15.13 -1.20 8.11
C PHE A 121 15.90 -2.53 8.18
N ARG A 122 15.80 -3.39 7.16
CA ARG A 122 16.59 -4.65 7.08
C ARG A 122 18.10 -4.41 7.14
N LEU A 123 18.57 -3.31 6.55
CA LEU A 123 19.99 -2.96 6.52
C LEU A 123 20.49 -2.30 7.80
N THR A 124 19.65 -1.49 8.46
CA THR A 124 20.10 -0.57 9.52
C THR A 124 19.53 -0.88 10.89
N CYS A 125 18.41 -1.60 10.97
CA CYS A 125 17.63 -1.83 12.18
C CYS A 125 17.27 -0.50 12.90
N ASP A 126 17.08 0.58 12.15
CA ASP A 126 16.86 1.92 12.69
C ASP A 126 15.36 2.24 12.86
N ASP A 127 15.01 2.78 14.04
CA ASP A 127 13.67 3.26 14.38
C ASP A 127 13.16 4.34 13.42
N GLU A 128 14.05 5.11 12.79
CA GLU A 128 13.62 6.09 11.77
C GLU A 128 12.92 5.41 10.59
N GLN A 129 13.39 4.25 10.16
CA GLN A 129 12.77 3.50 9.06
C GLN A 129 11.41 2.93 9.47
N LEU A 130 11.26 2.47 10.72
CA LEU A 130 9.98 2.03 11.26
C LEU A 130 8.95 3.17 11.34
N ARG A 131 9.37 4.35 11.79
CA ARG A 131 8.49 5.54 11.81
C ARG A 131 8.07 5.97 10.41
N ARG A 132 8.98 5.92 9.43
CA ARG A 132 8.67 6.20 8.02
C ARG A 132 7.68 5.18 7.46
N LEU A 133 7.89 3.91 7.76
CA LEU A 133 7.02 2.80 7.36
C LEU A 133 5.59 2.98 7.91
N GLN A 134 5.44 3.30 9.21
CA GLN A 134 4.14 3.60 9.82
C GLN A 134 3.50 4.87 9.28
N GLY A 135 4.30 5.89 8.96
CA GLY A 135 3.81 7.11 8.30
C GLY A 135 3.21 6.79 6.94
N ALA A 136 3.96 6.03 6.12
CA ALA A 136 3.52 5.61 4.80
C ALA A 136 2.27 4.73 4.83
N ALA A 137 2.14 3.80 5.80
CA ALA A 137 0.93 2.98 5.95
C ALA A 137 -0.32 3.80 6.28
N ARG A 138 -0.18 4.84 7.13
CA ARG A 138 -1.28 5.76 7.43
C ARG A 138 -1.68 6.59 6.20
N GLU A 139 -0.69 7.06 5.43
CA GLU A 139 -0.95 7.76 4.16
C GLU A 139 -1.61 6.84 3.13
N LEU A 140 -1.17 5.59 3.05
CA LEU A 140 -1.71 4.58 2.14
C LEU A 140 -3.20 4.31 2.42
N LYS A 141 -3.55 4.12 3.70
CA LYS A 141 -4.95 3.96 4.12
C LYS A 141 -5.81 5.18 3.74
N ARG A 142 -5.32 6.40 4.01
CA ARG A 142 -6.03 7.64 3.68
C ARG A 142 -6.26 7.76 2.17
N CYS A 143 -5.27 7.43 1.35
CA CYS A 143 -5.39 7.49 -0.11
C CYS A 143 -6.40 6.46 -0.63
N ALA A 144 -6.40 5.23 -0.09
CA ALA A 144 -7.42 4.24 -0.44
C ALA A 144 -8.85 4.69 -0.07
N GLU A 145 -9.02 5.31 1.10
CA GLU A 145 -10.31 5.89 1.51
C GLU A 145 -10.74 7.04 0.58
N GLN A 146 -9.81 7.88 0.12
CA GLN A 146 -10.06 8.94 -0.84
C GLN A 146 -10.46 8.39 -2.20
N LEU A 147 -9.73 7.40 -2.72
CA LEU A 147 -10.03 6.73 -3.98
C LEU A 147 -11.42 6.09 -3.96
N ASN A 148 -11.77 5.42 -2.87
CA ASN A 148 -13.09 4.81 -2.68
C ASN A 148 -14.22 5.84 -2.59
N ALA A 149 -13.95 7.10 -2.22
CA ALA A 149 -14.96 8.16 -2.19
C ALA A 149 -15.22 8.81 -3.56
N VAL A 150 -14.32 8.63 -4.53
CA VAL A 150 -14.41 9.18 -5.89
C VAL A 150 -15.18 8.25 -6.83
N LEU A 151 -15.29 6.97 -6.48
CA LEU A 151 -15.95 5.90 -7.24
C LEU A 151 -17.42 5.73 -6.83
#